data_AF-A0A2V8BXZ1-F1
#
_entry.id   AF-A0A2V8BXZ1-F1
#
_cell.length_a   1.000
_cell.length_b   1.000
_cell.length_c   1.000
_cell.angle_alpha   90.00
_cell.angle_beta   90.00
_cell.angle_gamma   90.00
#
_symmetry.space_group_name_H-M   'P 1'
#
loop_
_entity.id
_entity.type
_entity.pdbx_description
1 polymer ?
#
loop_
_entity_poly.entity_id
_entity_poly.type
_entity_poly.pdbx_seq_one_letter_code
_entity_poly.pdbx_strand_id
1 'polypeptide(L)'
;MADGLLLYRYRGIDIGHRDNVGLREAMRLQVPLIYFHGIVPGRYMASWPVYIVGDEPAALTFKVAVDDRQFVSVPVPETPETEIRRRYATRQVRQRLHQQTFRERVLAAYQQHCAICRLRHQELLEAAHIVADRDPEGEPKVSNGLALCKLHHAAFDCHIIGVNPDYR
;
A
#
# COMPACT_ATOMS: atom_id res chain seq x y z
N MET A 1 8.35 13.81 11.80
CA MET A 1 7.38 13.67 10.69
C MET A 1 8.06 12.86 9.61
N ALA A 2 7.56 11.66 9.29
CA ALA A 2 8.14 10.86 8.21
C ALA A 2 7.97 11.65 6.90
N ASP A 3 9.05 11.79 6.14
CA ASP A 3 9.19 12.57 4.89
C ASP A 3 8.28 12.15 3.73
N GLY A 4 7.30 11.26 3.98
CA GLY A 4 6.37 10.74 2.98
C GLY A 4 6.98 9.66 2.08
N LEU A 5 8.28 9.40 2.15
CA LEU A 5 9.00 8.49 1.27
C LEU A 5 8.90 7.03 1.71
N LEU A 6 8.91 6.12 0.75
CA LEU A 6 9.01 4.69 0.99
C LEU A 6 10.43 4.35 1.42
N LEU A 7 10.57 3.45 2.39
CA LEU A 7 11.86 2.95 2.85
C LEU A 7 12.08 1.55 2.28
N TYR A 8 13.18 1.35 1.57
CA TYR A 8 13.55 0.07 0.99
C TYR A 8 14.87 -0.41 1.58
N ARG A 9 14.84 -1.52 2.31
CA ARG A 9 16.06 -2.06 2.93
C ARG A 9 17.03 -2.55 1.87
N TYR A 10 18.31 -2.40 2.17
CA TYR A 10 19.39 -3.02 1.41
C TYR A 10 19.19 -4.52 1.28
N ARG A 11 19.77 -5.06 0.21
CA ARG A 11 19.98 -6.49 0.10
C ARG A 11 21.08 -6.91 1.08
N GLY A 12 20.67 -7.50 2.19
CA GLY A 12 21.58 -7.91 3.25
C GLY A 12 22.24 -6.72 3.95
N ILE A 13 23.39 -6.97 4.57
CA ILE A 13 24.19 -5.96 5.29
C ILE A 13 25.40 -5.48 4.49
N ASP A 14 25.71 -6.14 3.38
CA ASP A 14 26.83 -5.75 2.52
C ASP A 14 26.45 -4.53 1.67
N ILE A 15 27.09 -3.41 1.98
CA ILE A 15 26.92 -2.14 1.26
C ILE A 15 27.36 -2.29 -0.21
N GLY A 16 28.35 -3.13 -0.48
CA GLY A 16 28.90 -3.41 -1.82
C GLY A 16 28.11 -4.44 -2.63
N HIS A 17 27.01 -4.99 -2.10
CA HIS A 17 26.21 -5.98 -2.81
C HIS A 17 25.74 -5.42 -4.17
N ARG A 18 25.84 -6.23 -5.23
CA ARG A 18 25.55 -5.83 -6.62
C ARG A 18 24.20 -5.12 -6.80
N ASP A 19 23.16 -5.55 -6.09
CA ASP A 19 21.83 -4.95 -6.15
C ASP A 19 21.81 -3.55 -5.51
N ASN A 20 22.50 -3.36 -4.37
CA ASN A 20 22.58 -2.07 -3.70
C ASN A 20 23.38 -1.08 -4.57
N VAL A 21 24.47 -1.55 -5.20
CA VAL A 21 25.24 -0.75 -6.18
C VAL A 21 24.36 -0.39 -7.38
N GLY A 22 23.58 -1.33 -7.91
CA GLY A 22 22.64 -1.08 -9.00
C GLY A 22 21.57 -0.04 -8.65
N LEU A 23 21.05 -0.06 -7.42
CA LEU A 23 20.08 0.94 -6.95
C LEU A 23 20.71 2.33 -6.79
N ARG A 24 21.97 2.43 -6.35
CA ARG A 24 22.71 3.72 -6.34
C ARG A 24 22.95 4.25 -7.75
N GLU A 25 23.25 3.37 -8.69
CA GLU A 25 23.43 3.79 -10.08
C GLU A 25 22.10 4.24 -10.71
N ALA A 26 21.00 3.53 -10.42
CA ALA A 26 19.65 3.95 -10.79
C ALA A 26 19.27 5.30 -10.17
N MET A 27 19.67 5.57 -8.93
CA MET A 27 19.53 6.88 -8.28
C MET A 27 20.28 7.97 -9.06
N ARG A 28 21.57 7.73 -9.35
CA ARG A 28 22.44 8.70 -10.05
C ARG A 28 21.92 9.03 -11.45
N LEU A 29 21.44 8.02 -12.17
CA LEU A 29 20.92 8.14 -13.52
C LEU A 29 19.42 8.49 -13.57
N GLN A 30 18.76 8.62 -12.41
CA GLN A 30 17.32 8.83 -12.31
C GLN A 30 16.51 7.83 -13.14
N VAL A 31 16.89 6.54 -13.10
CA VAL A 31 16.19 5.48 -13.85
C VAL A 31 14.86 5.15 -13.16
N PRO A 32 13.71 5.20 -13.86
CA PRO A 32 12.44 4.78 -13.29
C PRO A 32 12.42 3.26 -13.09
N LEU A 33 12.05 2.82 -11.90
CA LEU A 33 11.91 1.41 -11.53
C LEU A 33 10.43 1.06 -11.28
N ILE A 34 10.14 -0.24 -11.23
CA ILE A 34 8.87 -0.77 -10.73
C ILE A 34 9.10 -1.27 -9.31
N TYR A 35 8.29 -0.82 -8.35
CA TYR A 35 8.30 -1.35 -6.99
C TYR A 35 7.14 -2.34 -6.81
N PHE A 36 7.44 -3.57 -6.40
CA PHE A 36 6.42 -4.56 -6.02
C PHE A 36 6.21 -4.58 -4.52
N HIS A 37 5.04 -4.12 -4.09
CA HIS A 37 4.62 -4.18 -2.70
C HIS A 37 3.96 -5.53 -2.44
N GLY A 38 4.55 -6.34 -1.55
CA GLY A 38 3.90 -7.57 -1.08
C GLY A 38 2.68 -7.23 -0.25
N ILE A 39 1.51 -7.72 -0.66
CA ILE A 39 0.25 -7.48 0.06
C ILE A 39 -0.09 -8.67 0.95
N VAL A 40 -0.22 -9.84 0.31
CA VAL A 40 -0.37 -11.17 0.94
C VAL A 40 0.50 -12.15 0.13
N PRO A 41 0.84 -13.34 0.66
CA PRO A 41 1.64 -14.31 -0.09
C PRO A 41 1.10 -14.53 -1.51
N GLY A 42 1.95 -14.35 -2.52
CA GLY A 42 1.60 -14.50 -3.94
C GLY A 42 0.84 -13.33 -4.57
N ARG A 43 0.47 -12.28 -3.83
CA ARG A 43 -0.17 -11.07 -4.39
C ARG A 43 0.66 -9.83 -4.12
N TYR A 44 0.94 -9.11 -5.20
CA TYR A 44 1.74 -7.89 -5.19
C TYR A 44 0.97 -6.75 -5.85
N MET A 45 1.21 -5.54 -5.36
CA MET A 45 0.82 -4.32 -6.06
C MET A 45 2.06 -3.65 -6.63
N ALA A 46 2.03 -3.37 -7.93
CA ALA A 46 3.11 -2.69 -8.63
C ALA A 46 2.89 -1.17 -8.60
N SER A 47 3.93 -0.43 -8.19
CA SER A 47 3.99 1.02 -8.29
C SER A 47 5.04 1.40 -9.33
N TRP A 48 4.66 2.22 -10.31
CA TRP A 48 5.54 2.73 -11.35
C TRP A 48 5.02 4.09 -11.84
N PRO A 49 5.91 5.06 -12.10
CA PRO A 49 7.36 5.01 -11.88
C PRO A 49 7.72 5.18 -10.39
N VAL A 50 8.80 4.53 -9.96
CA VAL A 50 9.48 4.88 -8.70
C VAL A 50 10.94 5.24 -8.94
N TYR A 51 11.47 6.10 -8.09
CA TYR A 51 12.85 6.57 -8.13
C TYR A 51 13.50 6.36 -6.78
N ILE A 52 14.76 5.94 -6.79
CA ILE A 52 15.61 6.05 -5.60
C ILE A 52 16.01 7.52 -5.50
N VAL A 53 15.68 8.15 -4.38
CA VAL A 53 15.89 9.60 -4.14
C VAL A 53 16.85 9.85 -2.98
N GLY A 54 17.30 8.79 -2.30
CA GLY A 54 18.28 8.88 -1.25
C GLY A 54 18.83 7.53 -0.86
N ASP A 55 20.04 7.55 -0.32
CA ASP A 55 20.75 6.39 0.18
C ASP A 55 21.25 6.67 1.61
N GLU A 56 20.90 5.80 2.56
CA GLU A 56 21.33 5.89 3.96
C GLU A 56 22.10 4.62 4.36
N PRO A 57 23.41 4.53 4.04
CA PRO A 57 24.20 3.33 4.31
C PRO A 57 24.28 2.96 5.80
N ALA A 58 24.29 3.96 6.69
CA ALA A 58 24.29 3.73 8.14
C ALA A 58 23.01 3.03 8.63
N ALA A 59 21.89 3.25 7.94
CA ALA A 59 20.60 2.61 8.23
C ALA A 59 20.32 1.41 7.29
N LEU A 60 21.25 1.08 6.38
CA LEU A 60 21.10 0.06 5.34
C LEU A 60 19.77 0.18 4.58
N THR A 61 19.39 1.42 4.22
CA THR A 61 18.08 1.73 3.67
C THR A 61 18.17 2.77 2.55
N PHE A 62 17.42 2.55 1.49
CA PHE A 62 17.16 3.51 0.43
C PHE A 62 15.84 4.25 0.67
N LYS A 63 15.80 5.51 0.27
CA LYS A 63 14.58 6.31 0.18
C LYS A 63 14.03 6.25 -1.24
N VAL A 64 12.76 5.91 -1.35
CA VAL A 64 12.06 5.68 -2.62
C VAL A 64 10.87 6.61 -2.74
N ALA A 65 10.77 7.30 -3.87
CA ALA A 65 9.64 8.15 -4.22
C ALA A 65 8.88 7.56 -5.40
N VAL A 66 7.54 7.62 -5.34
CA VAL A 66 6.67 7.38 -6.49
C VAL A 66 6.49 8.71 -7.22
N ASP A 67 6.44 8.68 -8.54
CA ASP A 67 6.12 9.85 -9.37
C ASP A 67 4.92 9.58 -10.29
N ASP A 68 4.46 10.61 -10.97
CA ASP A 68 3.36 10.52 -11.94
C ASP A 68 3.87 10.03 -13.31
N ARG A 69 3.15 9.06 -13.87
CA ARG A 69 3.45 8.39 -15.15
C ARG A 69 3.55 9.37 -16.31
N GLN A 70 2.84 10.50 -16.24
CA GLN A 70 2.82 11.52 -17.29
C GLN A 70 4.18 12.19 -17.51
N PHE A 71 5.08 12.13 -16.53
CA PHE A 71 6.39 12.81 -16.57
C PHE A 71 7.56 11.87 -16.82
N VAL A 72 7.33 10.59 -17.13
CA VAL A 72 8.42 9.60 -17.34
C VAL A 72 9.19 9.88 -18.63
N SER A 73 8.54 10.40 -19.66
CA SER A 73 9.14 10.66 -20.98
C SER A 73 9.82 12.04 -21.11
N VAL A 74 9.69 12.89 -20.09
CA VAL A 74 10.26 14.23 -20.09
C VAL A 74 11.33 14.29 -19.00
N PRO A 75 12.61 14.57 -19.34
CA PRO A 75 13.61 14.87 -18.33
C PRO A 75 13.17 16.13 -17.57
N VAL A 76 12.57 15.94 -16.38
CA VAL A 76 12.20 17.06 -15.53
C VAL A 76 13.39 17.36 -14.62
N PRO A 77 13.96 18.58 -14.66
CA PRO A 77 15.02 18.95 -13.74
C PRO A 77 14.54 18.80 -12.29
N GLU A 78 15.42 18.41 -11.38
CA GLU A 78 15.10 18.33 -9.95
C GLU A 78 14.88 19.74 -9.40
N THR A 79 13.62 20.13 -9.29
CA THR A 79 13.17 21.38 -8.69
C THR A 79 12.36 21.10 -7.41
N PRO A 80 12.18 22.09 -6.53
CA PRO A 80 11.28 21.95 -5.37
C PRO A 80 9.86 21.49 -5.74
N GLU A 81 9.37 21.87 -6.93
CA GLU A 81 8.06 21.45 -7.44
C GLU A 81 8.01 19.94 -7.75
N THR A 82 9.08 19.40 -8.35
CA THR A 82 9.19 17.94 -8.59
C THR A 82 9.21 17.16 -7.29
N GLU A 83 9.88 17.67 -6.26
CA GLU A 83 9.94 17.05 -4.94
C GLU A 83 8.55 17.02 -4.28
N ILE A 84 7.83 18.14 -4.29
CA ILE A 84 6.47 18.24 -3.76
C ILE A 84 5.54 17.24 -4.47
N ARG A 85 5.60 17.18 -5.80
CA ARG A 85 4.81 16.25 -6.61
C ARG A 85 5.08 14.79 -6.22
N ARG A 86 6.36 14.39 -6.19
CA ARG A 86 6.80 13.04 -5.80
C ARG A 86 6.33 12.67 -4.39
N ARG A 87 6.44 13.59 -3.42
CA ARG A 87 5.94 13.39 -2.05
C ARG A 87 4.43 13.14 -2.04
N TYR A 88 3.66 13.94 -2.77
CA TYR A 88 2.20 13.79 -2.86
C TYR A 88 1.81 12.45 -3.51
N ALA A 89 2.41 12.10 -4.64
CA ALA A 89 2.18 10.83 -5.33
C ALA A 89 2.52 9.63 -4.43
N THR A 90 3.66 9.68 -3.73
CA THR A 90 4.08 8.64 -2.78
C THR A 90 3.08 8.48 -1.64
N ARG A 91 2.58 9.58 -1.08
CA ARG A 91 1.56 9.55 -0.02
C ARG A 91 0.27 8.88 -0.50
N GLN A 92 -0.21 9.22 -1.70
CA GLN A 92 -1.40 8.59 -2.27
C GLN A 92 -1.21 7.08 -2.47
N VAL A 93 -0.05 6.65 -3.00
CA VAL A 93 0.25 5.23 -3.18
C VAL A 93 0.29 4.50 -1.85
N ARG A 94 0.92 5.08 -0.81
CA ARG A 94 0.90 4.50 0.54
C ARG A 94 -0.51 4.34 1.08
N GLN A 95 -1.36 5.35 0.94
CA GLN A 95 -2.75 5.26 1.41
C GLN A 95 -3.51 4.14 0.69
N ARG A 96 -3.38 4.05 -0.64
CA ARG A 96 -3.99 2.97 -1.43
C ARG A 96 -3.46 1.60 -1.02
N LEU A 97 -2.14 1.47 -0.84
CA LEU A 97 -1.50 0.24 -0.35
C LEU A 97 -2.10 -0.20 0.98
N HIS A 98 -2.24 0.72 1.94
CA HIS A 98 -2.79 0.39 3.26
C HIS A 98 -4.22 -0.14 3.14
N GLN A 99 -5.10 0.53 2.39
CA GLN A 99 -6.48 0.11 2.19
C GLN A 99 -6.58 -1.23 1.44
N GLN A 100 -5.78 -1.40 0.38
CA GLN A 100 -5.78 -2.61 -0.43
C GLN A 100 -5.21 -3.80 0.35
N THR A 101 -4.21 -3.55 1.20
CA THR A 101 -3.65 -4.58 2.09
C THR A 101 -4.61 -5.00 3.17
N PHE A 102 -5.33 -4.06 3.77
CA PHE A 102 -6.41 -4.38 4.70
C PHE A 102 -7.46 -5.27 4.03
N ARG A 103 -7.94 -4.85 2.85
CA ARG A 103 -8.92 -5.61 2.07
C ARG A 103 -8.47 -7.04 1.80
N GLU A 104 -7.29 -7.23 1.20
CA GLU A 104 -6.82 -8.57 0.84
C GLU A 104 -6.63 -9.47 2.08
N ARG A 105 -6.15 -8.92 3.20
CA ARG A 105 -6.01 -9.65 4.47
C ARG A 105 -7.36 -10.08 5.03
N VAL A 106 -8.35 -9.21 5.01
CA VAL A 106 -9.72 -9.51 5.48
C VAL A 106 -10.34 -10.56 4.57
N LEU A 107 -10.34 -10.37 3.25
CA LEU A 107 -10.91 -11.36 2.33
C LEU A 107 -10.23 -12.73 2.45
N ALA A 108 -8.91 -12.79 2.67
CA ALA A 108 -8.19 -14.03 2.92
C ALA A 108 -8.65 -14.71 4.22
N ALA A 109 -8.82 -13.96 5.32
CA ALA A 109 -9.29 -14.48 6.60
C ALA A 109 -10.70 -15.07 6.53
N TYR A 110 -11.56 -14.51 5.67
CA TYR A 110 -12.92 -15.00 5.40
C TYR A 110 -13.00 -15.95 4.20
N GLN A 111 -11.87 -16.54 3.78
CA GLN A 111 -11.82 -17.53 2.69
C GLN A 111 -12.51 -17.07 1.39
N GLN A 112 -12.37 -15.78 1.06
CA GLN A 112 -12.95 -15.16 -0.14
C GLN A 112 -14.48 -15.31 -0.21
N HIS A 113 -15.18 -15.22 0.93
CA HIS A 113 -16.63 -15.22 0.95
C HIS A 113 -17.23 -14.12 1.84
N CYS A 114 -18.46 -13.71 1.56
CA CYS A 114 -19.21 -12.83 2.44
C CYS A 114 -19.45 -13.52 3.80
N ALA A 115 -19.20 -12.82 4.91
CA ALA A 115 -19.41 -13.30 6.26
C ALA A 115 -20.87 -13.66 6.55
N ILE A 116 -21.81 -12.95 5.89
CA ILE A 116 -23.25 -13.08 6.10
C ILE A 116 -23.86 -14.11 5.14
N CYS A 117 -23.89 -13.83 3.84
CA CYS A 117 -24.56 -14.70 2.87
C CYS A 117 -23.66 -15.75 2.19
N ARG A 118 -22.38 -15.83 2.56
CA ARG A 118 -21.41 -16.78 2.00
C ARG A 118 -21.17 -16.70 0.48
N LEU A 119 -21.60 -15.60 -0.18
CA LEU A 119 -21.29 -15.31 -1.57
C LEU A 119 -19.77 -15.38 -1.82
N ARG A 120 -19.33 -16.14 -2.84
CA ARG A 120 -17.91 -16.42 -3.14
C ARG A 120 -17.36 -15.74 -4.40
N HIS A 121 -17.97 -14.62 -4.80
CA HIS A 121 -17.51 -13.83 -5.94
C HIS A 121 -16.64 -12.67 -5.45
N GLN A 122 -15.32 -12.84 -5.52
CA GLN A 122 -14.33 -11.90 -4.96
C GLN A 122 -14.53 -10.47 -5.46
N GLU A 123 -14.96 -10.29 -6.71
CA GLU A 123 -15.24 -9.00 -7.35
C GLU A 123 -16.42 -8.26 -6.71
N LEU A 124 -17.29 -9.00 -6.01
CA LEU A 124 -18.47 -8.49 -5.32
C LEU A 124 -18.26 -8.36 -3.81
N LEU A 125 -17.08 -8.73 -3.30
CA LEU A 125 -16.74 -8.60 -1.88
C LEU A 125 -16.03 -7.29 -1.59
N GLU A 126 -16.17 -6.81 -0.36
CA GLU A 126 -15.55 -5.63 0.22
C GLU A 126 -15.11 -5.95 1.65
N ALA A 127 -14.16 -5.16 2.16
CA ALA A 127 -13.72 -5.24 3.54
C ALA A 127 -14.28 -4.04 4.29
N ALA A 128 -15.27 -4.29 5.14
CA ALA A 128 -15.88 -3.29 6.00
C ALA A 128 -15.08 -3.18 7.30
N HIS A 129 -14.90 -1.96 7.80
CA HIS A 129 -14.38 -1.75 9.14
C HIS A 129 -15.51 -1.90 10.17
N ILE A 130 -15.25 -2.58 11.29
CA ILE A 130 -16.21 -2.63 12.41
C ILE A 130 -16.20 -1.28 13.13
N VAL A 131 -15.00 -0.84 13.55
CA VAL A 131 -14.73 0.52 14.02
C VAL A 131 -14.11 1.31 12.88
N ALA A 132 -14.76 2.43 12.51
CA ALA A 132 -14.39 3.24 11.35
C ALA A 132 -12.92 3.69 11.40
N ASP A 133 -12.24 3.69 10.24
CA ASP A 133 -10.81 4.00 10.09
C ASP A 133 -10.40 5.41 10.57
N ARG A 134 -11.36 6.34 10.63
CA ARG A 134 -11.20 7.69 11.17
C ARG A 134 -11.12 7.74 12.71
N ASP A 135 -11.55 6.68 13.38
CA ASP A 135 -11.56 6.58 14.84
C ASP A 135 -10.17 6.15 15.35
N PRO A 136 -9.69 6.67 16.51
CA PRO A 136 -8.47 6.20 17.14
C PRO A 136 -8.37 4.67 17.29
N GLU A 137 -9.48 3.96 17.50
CA GLU A 137 -9.50 2.49 17.62
C GLU A 137 -9.73 1.76 16.27
N GLY A 138 -9.92 2.51 15.18
CA GLY A 138 -10.23 2.04 13.82
C GLY A 138 -9.07 1.43 13.05
N GLU A 139 -8.14 0.76 13.72
CA GLU A 139 -6.94 0.21 13.08
C GLU A 139 -7.32 -0.77 11.94
N PRO A 140 -6.63 -0.74 10.79
CA PRO A 140 -6.88 -1.62 9.65
C PRO A 140 -6.29 -3.03 9.89
N LYS A 141 -6.81 -3.72 10.91
CA LYS A 141 -6.44 -5.08 11.31
C LYS A 141 -7.57 -6.06 11.01
N VAL A 142 -7.23 -7.31 10.74
CA VAL A 142 -8.21 -8.36 10.39
C VAL A 142 -9.32 -8.49 11.44
N SER A 143 -8.99 -8.35 12.73
CA SER A 143 -9.99 -8.40 13.82
C SER A 143 -10.96 -7.24 13.85
N ASN A 144 -10.66 -6.13 13.16
CA ASN A 144 -11.54 -4.99 12.95
C ASN A 144 -12.20 -5.01 11.55
N GLY A 145 -12.13 -6.13 10.83
CA GLY A 145 -12.57 -6.24 9.45
C GLY A 145 -13.61 -7.34 9.23
N LEU A 146 -14.62 -7.05 8.40
CA LEU A 146 -15.61 -8.00 7.91
C LEU A 146 -15.53 -8.09 6.39
N ALA A 147 -15.46 -9.32 5.85
CA ALA A 147 -15.64 -9.52 4.41
C ALA A 147 -17.13 -9.53 4.09
N LEU A 148 -17.65 -8.51 3.41
CA LEU A 148 -19.08 -8.39 3.09
C LEU A 148 -19.28 -8.28 1.58
N CYS A 149 -20.38 -8.81 1.04
CA CYS A 149 -20.74 -8.46 -0.33
C CYS A 149 -21.25 -7.01 -0.38
N LYS A 150 -21.23 -6.36 -1.55
CA LYS A 150 -21.63 -4.95 -1.71
C LYS A 150 -22.96 -4.59 -1.03
N LEU A 151 -23.96 -5.49 -1.11
CA LEU A 151 -25.27 -5.29 -0.47
C LEU A 151 -25.19 -5.30 1.05
N HIS A 152 -24.52 -6.29 1.64
CA HIS A 152 -24.38 -6.38 3.09
C HIS A 152 -23.45 -5.30 3.64
N HIS A 153 -22.44 -4.89 2.89
CA HIS A 153 -21.58 -3.78 3.29
C HIS A 153 -22.38 -2.49 3.39
N ALA A 154 -23.15 -2.14 2.34
CA ALA A 154 -24.01 -0.97 2.37
C ALA A 154 -25.05 -1.04 3.51
N ALA A 155 -25.66 -2.21 3.74
CA ALA A 155 -26.61 -2.38 4.84
C ALA A 155 -25.95 -2.22 6.22
N PHE A 156 -24.70 -2.68 6.38
CA PHE A 156 -23.94 -2.55 7.62
C PHE A 156 -23.57 -1.09 7.90
N ASP A 157 -23.05 -0.38 6.89
CA ASP A 157 -22.67 1.03 6.98
C ASP A 157 -23.87 1.94 7.26
N CYS A 158 -25.06 1.59 6.75
CA CYS A 158 -26.31 2.29 7.04
C CYS A 158 -26.97 1.84 8.36
N HIS A 159 -26.33 0.99 9.15
CA HIS A 159 -26.87 0.43 10.40
C HIS A 159 -28.20 -0.32 10.25
N ILE A 160 -28.49 -0.84 9.05
CA ILE A 160 -29.66 -1.70 8.79
C ILE A 160 -29.41 -3.10 9.37
N ILE A 161 -28.15 -3.54 9.36
CA ILE A 161 -27.69 -4.78 9.98
C ILE A 161 -26.49 -4.52 10.88
N GLY A 162 -26.24 -5.42 11.83
CA GLY A 162 -25.09 -5.37 12.73
C GLY A 162 -24.67 -6.78 13.15
N VAL A 163 -23.61 -6.88 13.95
CA VAL A 163 -23.15 -8.14 14.54
C VAL A 163 -23.06 -7.95 16.05
N ASN A 164 -23.69 -8.84 16.82
CA ASN A 164 -23.64 -8.80 18.27
C ASN A 164 -22.46 -9.64 18.84
N PRO A 165 -22.17 -9.58 20.15
CA PRO A 165 -21.08 -10.34 20.77
C PRO A 165 -21.21 -11.87 20.64
N ASP A 166 -22.42 -12.38 20.38
CA ASP A 166 -22.68 -13.80 20.14
C ASP A 166 -22.49 -14.20 18.67
N TYR A 167 -21.92 -13.29 17.85
CA TYR A 167 -21.72 -13.44 16.41
C TYR A 167 -23.01 -13.66 15.61
N ARG A 168 -24.09 -13.01 16.03
CA ARG A 168 -25.40 -12.99 15.36
C ARG A 168 -25.70 -11.65 14.72
#